data_AF-A0A1A9BGN9-F1
#
_entry.id   AF-A0A1A9BGN9-F1
#
_cell.length_a   1.000
_cell.length_b   1.000
_cell.length_c   1.000
_cell.angle_alpha   90.00
_cell.angle_beta   90.00
_cell.angle_gamma   90.00
#
_symmetry.space_group_name_H-M   'P 1'
#
loop_
_entity.id
_entity.type
_entity.pdbx_description
1 polymer ?
#
loop_
_entity_poly.entity_id
_entity_poly.type
_entity_poly.pdbx_seq_one_letter_code
_entity_poly.pdbx_strand_id
1 'polypeptide(L)'
;MLSRPGSERDGHPDWLDRLEREIRPSLLVRLRIWCRRRARRLAAALGVVLLLAATAGAAGYGYRQLRRPASTPPPAATGAAATAGPTTPPDVFADTPAAHWPAGAAGIVLPPARPTGGLTAAEVAAGLDRVRAAMLTARLDRAFMTGDNPTPLLRHFAPAARESVRKDWSTETIGTYATRLAPDARLTPDQPRTKGRFTYRAVRQADGVRMLEVTSNFVWVYGFRDLASRSGHSVVVLHDEIVWRLPHAGEVARADRGLWLHRMSSYGSGVDCDAVKLGLIRPGGLDPAGIGSPEDPDALYDPEHPIELPVSC
;
A
#
# COMPACT_ATOMS: atom_id res chain seq x y z
N MET A 1 -35.83 -79.65 2.06
CA MET A 1 -34.51 -80.04 1.54
C MET A 1 -34.40 -79.43 0.14
N LEU A 2 -33.51 -78.52 -0.24
CA LEU A 2 -32.24 -78.01 0.28
C LEU A 2 -32.12 -76.56 -0.22
N SER A 3 -31.94 -75.57 0.68
CA SER A 3 -31.42 -74.26 0.30
C SER A 3 -29.95 -74.22 0.67
N ARG A 4 -29.09 -74.09 -0.33
CA ARG A 4 -27.63 -74.01 -0.20
C ARG A 4 -27.22 -72.53 -0.03
N PRO A 5 -26.26 -72.21 0.85
CA PRO A 5 -25.74 -70.86 1.04
C PRO A 5 -24.63 -70.56 0.01
N GLY A 6 -24.52 -69.31 -0.42
CA GLY A 6 -23.44 -68.83 -1.28
C GLY A 6 -23.34 -67.32 -1.17
N SER A 7 -22.51 -66.83 -0.27
CA SER A 7 -21.10 -66.47 -0.48
C SER A 7 -20.97 -64.97 -0.73
N GLU A 8 -20.84 -64.27 0.38
CA GLU A 8 -20.08 -63.03 0.55
C GLU A 8 -18.81 -63.10 -0.31
N ARG A 9 -18.79 -62.31 -1.38
CA ARG A 9 -17.60 -62.02 -2.18
C ARG A 9 -17.59 -60.54 -2.50
N ASP A 10 -16.58 -59.90 -1.93
CA ASP A 10 -15.86 -58.75 -2.47
C ASP A 10 -16.69 -57.51 -2.78
N GLY A 11 -16.96 -56.74 -1.74
CA GLY A 11 -17.33 -55.34 -1.86
C GLY A 11 -16.16 -54.53 -2.41
N HIS A 12 -16.04 -54.46 -3.74
CA HIS A 12 -15.38 -53.36 -4.43
C HIS A 12 -16.44 -52.30 -4.71
N PRO A 13 -16.58 -51.27 -3.86
CA PRO A 13 -17.70 -50.35 -3.99
C PRO A 13 -17.52 -49.44 -5.22
N ASP A 14 -18.57 -49.35 -6.05
CA ASP A 14 -18.64 -48.62 -7.34
C ASP A 14 -18.18 -47.15 -7.32
N TRP A 15 -17.98 -46.55 -6.14
CA TRP A 15 -17.44 -45.21 -6.00
C TRP A 15 -15.91 -45.14 -6.25
N LEU A 16 -15.18 -46.25 -6.10
CA LEU A 16 -13.75 -46.33 -6.42
C LEU A 16 -13.51 -46.25 -7.94
N ASP A 17 -14.34 -46.94 -8.74
CA ASP A 17 -14.31 -46.86 -10.22
C ASP A 17 -14.73 -45.49 -10.76
N ARG A 18 -15.39 -44.67 -9.92
CA ARG A 18 -15.75 -43.29 -10.25
C ARG A 18 -14.59 -42.35 -9.98
N LEU A 19 -13.84 -42.54 -8.90
CA LEU A 19 -12.64 -41.75 -8.59
C LEU A 19 -11.47 -42.00 -9.55
N GLU A 20 -11.25 -43.24 -10.00
CA GLU A 20 -10.15 -43.52 -10.94
C GLU A 20 -10.36 -42.92 -12.33
N ARG A 21 -11.61 -42.67 -12.74
CA ARG A 21 -11.92 -41.97 -14.00
C ARG A 21 -11.76 -40.46 -13.90
N GLU A 22 -11.93 -39.88 -12.71
CA GLU A 22 -11.78 -38.43 -12.47
C GLU A 22 -10.31 -37.99 -12.30
N ILE A 23 -9.39 -38.91 -11.95
CA ILE A 23 -7.97 -38.62 -11.68
C ILE A 23 -7.07 -38.98 -12.88
N ARG A 24 -7.56 -38.83 -14.12
CA ARG A 24 -6.67 -38.73 -15.29
C ARG A 24 -6.56 -37.26 -15.69
N PRO A 25 -5.48 -36.55 -15.31
CA PRO A 25 -5.31 -35.16 -15.70
C PRO A 25 -5.33 -35.09 -17.23
N SER A 26 -6.27 -34.32 -17.77
CA SER A 26 -6.42 -34.15 -19.21
C SER A 26 -5.12 -33.67 -19.84
N LEU A 27 -4.84 -34.11 -21.07
CA LEU A 27 -3.61 -33.78 -21.82
C LEU A 27 -3.34 -32.26 -21.85
N LEU A 28 -4.40 -31.45 -21.77
CA LEU A 28 -4.36 -30.00 -21.70
C LEU A 28 -3.70 -29.45 -20.42
N VAL A 29 -3.87 -30.10 -19.27
CA VAL A 29 -3.23 -29.69 -18.00
C VAL A 29 -1.72 -29.98 -18.05
N ARG A 30 -1.32 -31.13 -18.60
CA ARG A 30 0.10 -31.47 -18.81
C ARG A 30 0.76 -30.52 -19.81
N LEU A 31 0.07 -30.14 -20.88
CA LEU A 31 0.55 -29.18 -21.87
C LEU A 31 0.74 -27.77 -21.26
N ARG A 32 -0.19 -27.33 -20.39
CA ARG A 32 -0.14 -26.01 -19.74
C ARG A 32 1.03 -25.86 -18.78
N ILE A 33 1.39 -26.91 -18.03
CA ILE A 33 2.55 -26.90 -17.13
C ILE A 33 3.86 -26.86 -17.94
N TRP A 34 3.91 -27.58 -19.06
CA TRP A 34 5.07 -27.60 -19.95
C TRP A 34 5.29 -26.26 -20.67
N CYS A 35 4.23 -25.62 -21.19
CA CYS A 35 4.30 -24.29 -21.80
C CYS A 35 4.75 -23.21 -20.80
N ARG A 36 4.28 -23.26 -19.55
CA ARG A 36 4.72 -22.32 -18.50
C ARG A 36 6.22 -22.44 -18.16
N ARG A 37 6.79 -23.65 -18.22
CA ARG A 37 8.22 -23.86 -17.99
C ARG A 37 9.07 -23.36 -19.17
N ARG A 38 8.61 -23.50 -20.41
CA ARG A 38 9.28 -22.94 -21.60
C ARG A 38 9.21 -21.42 -21.66
N ALA A 39 8.05 -20.82 -21.33
CA ALA A 39 7.89 -19.37 -21.29
C ALA A 39 8.79 -18.69 -20.23
N ARG A 40 8.99 -19.32 -19.07
CA ARG A 40 9.91 -18.82 -18.02
C ARG A 40 11.38 -18.83 -18.47
N ARG A 41 11.80 -19.81 -19.26
CA ARG A 41 13.17 -19.87 -19.80
C ARG A 41 13.41 -18.79 -20.87
N LEU A 42 12.41 -18.50 -21.70
CA LEU A 42 12.48 -17.42 -22.69
C LEU A 42 12.47 -16.02 -22.05
N ALA A 43 11.66 -15.82 -21.01
CA ALA A 43 11.65 -14.55 -20.26
C ALA A 43 12.97 -14.29 -19.52
N ALA A 44 13.59 -15.32 -18.95
CA ALA A 44 14.90 -15.21 -18.31
C ALA A 44 16.01 -14.86 -19.33
N ALA A 45 15.98 -15.45 -20.53
CA ALA A 45 16.94 -15.12 -21.59
C ALA A 45 16.78 -13.66 -22.07
N LEU A 46 15.55 -13.17 -22.22
CA LEU A 46 15.28 -11.77 -22.59
C LEU A 46 15.78 -10.79 -21.51
N GLY A 47 15.60 -11.14 -20.23
CA GLY A 47 16.11 -10.35 -19.11
C GLY A 47 17.64 -10.21 -19.13
N VAL A 48 18.36 -11.29 -19.45
CA VAL A 48 19.83 -11.27 -19.57
C VAL A 48 20.29 -10.38 -20.74
N VAL A 49 19.61 -10.45 -21.89
CA VAL A 49 19.94 -9.61 -23.06
C VAL A 49 19.72 -8.13 -22.76
N LEU A 50 18.63 -7.76 -22.07
CA LEU A 50 18.37 -6.37 -21.69
C LEU A 50 19.40 -5.84 -20.69
N LEU A 51 19.88 -6.69 -19.77
CA LEU A 51 20.91 -6.33 -18.79
C LEU A 51 22.28 -6.10 -19.45
N LEU A 52 22.61 -6.91 -20.47
CA LEU A 52 23.82 -6.73 -21.29
C LEU A 52 23.75 -5.46 -22.16
N ALA A 53 22.58 -5.14 -22.73
CA ALA A 53 22.39 -3.92 -23.50
C ALA A 53 22.51 -2.65 -22.62
N ALA A 54 21.95 -2.69 -21.39
CA ALA A 54 22.03 -1.58 -20.44
C ALA A 54 23.47 -1.31 -19.97
N THR A 55 24.24 -2.36 -19.73
CA THR A 55 25.66 -2.25 -19.31
C THR A 55 26.55 -1.73 -20.45
N ALA A 56 26.31 -2.16 -21.70
CA ALA A 56 26.98 -1.60 -22.87
C ALA A 56 26.63 -0.12 -23.12
N GLY A 57 25.36 0.27 -22.91
CA GLY A 57 24.89 1.65 -23.03
C GLY A 57 25.51 2.59 -21.98
N ALA A 58 25.62 2.14 -20.74
CA ALA A 58 26.25 2.89 -19.65
C ALA A 58 27.76 3.09 -19.89
N ALA A 59 28.46 2.06 -20.39
CA ALA A 59 29.88 2.16 -20.75
C ALA A 59 30.12 3.13 -21.93
N GLY A 60 29.26 3.11 -22.95
CA GLY A 60 29.33 4.03 -24.09
C GLY A 60 29.05 5.49 -23.74
N TYR A 61 28.14 5.74 -22.80
CA TYR A 61 27.83 7.10 -22.32
C TYR A 61 28.96 7.67 -21.45
N GLY A 62 29.57 6.85 -20.58
CA GLY A 62 30.73 7.24 -19.77
C GLY A 62 31.97 7.58 -20.62
N TYR A 63 32.23 6.82 -21.69
CA TYR A 63 33.37 7.07 -22.58
C TYR A 63 33.26 8.38 -23.37
N ARG A 64 32.02 8.83 -23.70
CA ARG A 64 31.78 10.10 -24.39
C ARG A 64 31.91 11.34 -23.49
N GLN A 65 31.67 11.22 -22.19
CA GLN A 65 31.86 12.33 -21.25
C GLN A 65 33.35 12.59 -20.94
N LEU A 66 34.19 11.56 -21.00
CA LEU A 66 35.64 11.66 -20.71
C LEU A 66 36.49 12.18 -21.89
N ARG A 67 35.90 12.39 -23.08
CA ARG A 67 36.61 12.83 -24.30
C ARG A 67 36.11 14.16 -24.88
N ARG A 68 35.63 15.08 -24.06
CA ARG A 68 35.38 16.47 -24.51
C ARG A 68 36.71 17.24 -24.56
N PRO A 69 37.17 17.74 -25.72
CA PRO A 69 38.27 18.69 -25.74
C PRO A 69 37.79 20.04 -25.18
N ALA A 70 38.66 20.70 -24.42
CA ALA A 70 38.40 22.04 -23.91
C ALA A 70 38.35 23.06 -25.06
N SER A 71 37.23 23.78 -25.16
CA SER A 71 37.05 24.88 -26.12
C SER A 71 37.38 26.21 -25.45
N THR A 72 38.31 26.95 -26.07
CA THR A 72 38.72 28.33 -25.79
C THR A 72 37.53 29.31 -25.79
N PRO A 73 37.47 30.34 -24.92
CA PRO A 73 36.35 31.26 -24.87
C PRO A 73 36.48 32.41 -25.91
N PRO A 74 35.37 32.87 -26.53
CA PRO A 74 35.33 34.14 -27.26
C PRO A 74 34.98 35.31 -26.31
N PRO A 75 35.23 36.57 -26.72
CA PRO A 75 35.26 37.71 -25.81
C PRO A 75 33.87 38.20 -25.38
N ALA A 76 33.88 38.89 -24.24
CA ALA A 76 32.73 39.44 -23.55
C ALA A 76 31.88 40.37 -24.44
N ALA A 77 30.57 40.07 -24.48
CA ALA A 77 29.54 41.03 -24.84
C ALA A 77 28.72 41.34 -23.58
N THR A 78 28.83 42.58 -23.11
CA THR A 78 28.06 43.13 -22.00
C THR A 78 26.60 43.26 -22.44
N GLY A 79 25.80 42.25 -22.12
CA GLY A 79 24.34 42.28 -22.22
C GLY A 79 23.76 41.82 -20.90
N ALA A 80 23.15 42.75 -20.16
CA ALA A 80 22.44 42.46 -18.92
C ALA A 80 21.24 41.55 -19.21
N ALA A 81 21.45 40.24 -19.14
CA ALA A 81 20.39 39.26 -19.02
C ALA A 81 20.33 38.85 -17.56
N ALA A 82 19.30 39.33 -16.85
CA ALA A 82 18.94 38.84 -15.53
C ALA A 82 18.83 37.31 -15.63
N THR A 83 19.81 36.62 -15.05
CA THR A 83 19.75 35.17 -14.91
C THR A 83 18.68 34.92 -13.87
N ALA A 84 17.45 34.67 -14.31
CA ALA A 84 16.46 34.02 -13.47
C ALA A 84 17.09 32.69 -13.05
N GLY A 85 17.56 32.64 -11.80
CA GLY A 85 18.03 31.41 -11.19
C GLY A 85 16.92 30.36 -11.27
N PRO A 86 17.23 29.06 -11.14
CA PRO A 86 16.22 28.02 -11.10
C PRO A 86 15.23 28.36 -9.99
N THR A 87 14.04 28.81 -10.37
CA THR A 87 12.96 29.09 -9.42
C THR A 87 12.63 27.77 -8.76
N THR A 88 12.89 27.65 -7.46
CA THR A 88 12.42 26.51 -6.67
C THR A 88 10.92 26.39 -6.92
N PRO A 89 10.42 25.21 -7.35
CA PRO A 89 8.99 25.01 -7.49
C PRO A 89 8.27 25.44 -6.20
N PRO A 90 7.12 26.11 -6.30
CA PRO A 90 6.38 26.54 -5.11
C PRO A 90 6.08 25.34 -4.21
N ASP A 91 6.23 25.52 -2.89
CA ASP A 91 5.88 24.50 -1.90
C ASP A 91 4.36 24.29 -1.92
N VAL A 92 3.94 23.10 -2.37
CA VAL A 92 2.53 22.72 -2.51
C VAL A 92 1.77 22.73 -1.18
N PHE A 93 2.47 22.73 -0.05
CA PHE A 93 1.86 22.74 1.28
C PHE A 93 1.79 24.12 1.93
N ALA A 94 2.43 25.16 1.35
CA ALA A 94 2.66 26.45 2.02
C ALA A 94 1.37 27.14 2.51
N ASP A 95 0.28 27.01 1.76
CA ASP A 95 -1.01 27.63 2.07
C ASP A 95 -2.02 26.63 2.69
N THR A 96 -1.51 25.57 3.33
CA THR A 96 -2.34 24.55 3.99
C THR A 96 -2.05 24.50 5.49
N PRO A 97 -2.98 24.05 6.33
CA PRO A 97 -2.71 23.78 7.75
C PRO A 97 -1.55 22.81 8.00
N ALA A 98 -1.17 22.02 6.99
CA ALA A 98 -0.10 21.03 7.06
C ALA A 98 1.29 21.57 6.70
N ALA A 99 1.45 22.86 6.36
CA ALA A 99 2.72 23.47 5.96
C ALA A 99 3.90 23.15 6.91
N HIS A 100 3.62 23.14 8.22
CA HIS A 100 4.64 22.94 9.26
C HIS A 100 4.69 21.52 9.84
N TRP A 101 3.91 20.59 9.29
CA TRP A 101 3.92 19.23 9.82
C TRP A 101 5.19 18.47 9.40
N PRO A 102 5.61 17.48 10.21
CA PRO A 102 6.68 16.58 9.83
C PRO A 102 6.41 15.89 8.50
N ALA A 103 7.48 15.69 7.72
CA ALA A 103 7.42 15.01 6.44
C ALA A 103 7.49 13.47 6.62
N GLY A 104 6.52 12.77 6.04
CA GLY A 104 6.44 11.32 5.97
C GLY A 104 6.65 10.62 7.31
N ALA A 105 7.64 9.72 7.35
CA ALA A 105 7.89 8.87 8.51
C ALA A 105 8.24 9.63 9.80
N ALA A 106 8.68 10.89 9.69
CA ALA A 106 8.96 11.74 10.85
C ALA A 106 7.69 12.12 11.62
N GLY A 107 6.52 12.11 10.97
CA GLY A 107 5.23 12.36 11.62
C GLY A 107 4.65 11.14 12.34
N ILE A 108 5.23 9.95 12.12
CA ILE A 108 4.74 8.69 12.68
C ILE A 108 5.59 8.33 13.90
N VAL A 109 5.23 8.88 15.06
CA VAL A 109 5.95 8.69 16.32
C VAL A 109 5.21 7.67 17.20
N LEU A 110 5.93 6.65 17.68
CA LEU A 110 5.36 5.64 18.57
C LEU A 110 5.29 6.14 20.02
N PRO A 111 4.20 5.82 20.75
CA PRO A 111 4.12 6.09 22.18
C PRO A 111 5.07 5.17 22.96
N PRO A 112 5.46 5.55 24.19
CA PRO A 112 6.23 4.68 25.06
C PRO A 112 5.50 3.35 25.30
N ALA A 113 6.21 2.24 25.10
CA ALA A 113 5.68 0.91 25.35
C ALA A 113 5.74 0.56 26.85
N ARG A 114 4.57 0.29 27.45
CA ARG A 114 4.43 -0.09 28.86
C ARG A 114 3.76 -1.46 28.98
N PRO A 115 4.10 -2.27 29.99
CA PRO A 115 3.40 -3.53 30.22
C PRO A 115 1.90 -3.30 30.41
N THR A 116 1.06 -4.05 29.71
CA THR A 116 -0.39 -3.82 29.66
C THR A 116 -1.14 -5.14 29.54
N GLY A 117 -2.08 -5.40 30.45
CA GLY A 117 -2.99 -6.57 30.38
C GLY A 117 -2.31 -7.93 30.17
N GLY A 118 -1.16 -8.15 30.81
CA GLY A 118 -0.39 -9.39 30.70
C GLY A 118 0.56 -9.46 29.50
N LEU A 119 0.67 -8.38 28.71
CA LEU A 119 1.74 -8.19 27.73
C LEU A 119 2.90 -7.44 28.38
N THR A 120 4.11 -7.88 28.09
CA THR A 120 5.35 -7.21 28.49
C THR A 120 5.58 -5.92 27.68
N ALA A 121 6.42 -5.01 28.19
CA ALA A 121 6.78 -3.81 27.45
C ALA A 121 7.44 -4.13 26.09
N ALA A 122 8.25 -5.20 26.04
CA ALA A 122 8.89 -5.65 24.80
C ALA A 122 7.89 -6.15 23.76
N GLU A 123 6.85 -6.88 24.19
CA GLU A 123 5.78 -7.33 23.28
C GLU A 123 4.94 -6.16 22.77
N VAL A 124 4.66 -5.18 23.62
CA VAL A 124 3.97 -3.94 23.22
C VAL A 124 4.82 -3.16 22.20
N ALA A 125 6.11 -2.96 22.47
CA ALA A 125 7.03 -2.28 21.56
C ALA A 125 7.09 -2.97 20.19
N ALA A 126 7.29 -4.29 20.18
CA ALA A 126 7.32 -5.08 18.94
C ALA A 126 5.99 -5.03 18.17
N GLY A 127 4.86 -4.91 18.87
CA GLY A 127 3.55 -4.74 18.25
C GLY A 127 3.39 -3.36 17.60
N LEU A 128 3.75 -2.29 18.31
CA LEU A 128 3.76 -0.92 17.80
C LEU A 128 4.68 -0.79 16.57
N ASP A 129 5.88 -1.38 16.60
CA ASP A 129 6.82 -1.38 15.48
C ASP A 129 6.24 -2.06 14.24
N ARG A 130 5.52 -3.18 14.40
CA ARG A 130 4.85 -3.87 13.28
C ARG A 130 3.76 -3.02 12.64
N VAL A 131 2.96 -2.34 13.45
CA VAL A 131 1.92 -1.43 12.94
C VAL A 131 2.57 -0.29 12.17
N ARG A 132 3.59 0.36 12.75
CA ARG A 132 4.33 1.44 12.08
C ARG A 132 4.93 0.96 10.76
N ALA A 133 5.58 -0.20 10.72
CA ALA A 133 6.16 -0.74 9.49
C ALA A 133 5.10 -0.98 8.41
N ALA A 134 3.93 -1.50 8.78
CA ALA A 134 2.81 -1.67 7.85
C ALA A 134 2.34 -0.32 7.28
N MET A 135 2.19 0.70 8.12
CA MET A 135 1.80 2.04 7.69
C MET A 135 2.83 2.71 6.79
N LEU A 136 4.13 2.55 7.06
CA LEU A 136 5.17 3.07 6.16
C LEU A 136 5.03 2.50 4.75
N THR A 137 4.75 1.20 4.62
CA THR A 137 4.48 0.59 3.31
C THR A 137 3.14 1.07 2.74
N ALA A 138 2.08 1.05 3.53
CA ALA A 138 0.73 1.33 3.05
C ALA A 138 0.52 2.80 2.66
N ARG A 139 1.15 3.74 3.37
CA ARG A 139 0.90 5.19 3.27
C ARG A 139 2.06 6.00 2.73
N LEU A 140 3.31 5.49 2.68
CA LEU A 140 4.48 6.30 2.28
C LEU A 140 5.38 5.67 1.20
N ASP A 141 5.30 4.36 0.97
CA ASP A 141 6.14 3.70 -0.03
C ASP A 141 5.65 4.01 -1.45
N ARG A 142 6.41 4.83 -2.18
CA ARG A 142 6.07 5.22 -3.56
C ARG A 142 6.01 4.05 -4.53
N ALA A 143 6.87 3.04 -4.37
CA ALA A 143 6.87 1.89 -5.26
C ALA A 143 5.61 1.03 -5.04
N PHE A 144 5.11 0.97 -3.80
CA PHE A 144 3.82 0.37 -3.48
C PHE A 144 2.67 1.21 -4.06
N MET A 145 2.66 2.53 -3.82
CA MET A 145 1.60 3.43 -4.27
C MET A 145 1.35 3.42 -5.78
N THR A 146 2.42 3.33 -6.58
CA THR A 146 2.35 3.32 -8.05
C THR A 146 2.35 1.91 -8.64
N GLY A 147 2.51 0.87 -7.82
CA GLY A 147 2.68 -0.51 -8.27
C GLY A 147 1.37 -1.29 -8.27
N ASP A 148 1.28 -2.29 -9.16
CA ASP A 148 0.14 -3.22 -9.25
C ASP A 148 0.32 -4.48 -8.40
N ASN A 149 1.12 -4.42 -7.34
CA ASN A 149 1.49 -5.59 -6.55
C ASN A 149 1.19 -5.39 -5.05
N PRO A 150 0.22 -6.12 -4.46
CA PRO A 150 -0.08 -6.03 -3.04
C PRO A 150 1.00 -6.67 -2.14
N THR A 151 1.93 -7.44 -2.72
CA THR A 151 2.89 -8.26 -1.95
C THR A 151 3.69 -7.49 -0.89
N PRO A 152 4.21 -6.26 -1.14
CA PRO A 152 4.92 -5.51 -0.12
C PRO A 152 4.08 -5.30 1.15
N LEU A 153 2.80 -4.93 0.99
CA LEU A 153 1.88 -4.73 2.11
C LEU A 153 1.48 -6.05 2.77
N LEU A 154 1.16 -7.09 1.97
CA LEU A 154 0.75 -8.41 2.49
C LEU A 154 1.78 -9.05 3.43
N ARG A 155 3.06 -8.73 3.31
CA ARG A 155 4.13 -9.31 4.14
C ARG A 155 4.02 -8.91 5.61
N HIS A 156 3.40 -7.77 5.92
CA HIS A 156 3.21 -7.29 7.29
C HIS A 156 2.14 -8.06 8.06
N PHE A 157 1.20 -8.68 7.34
CA PHE A 157 0.05 -9.36 7.94
C PHE A 157 0.34 -10.82 8.30
N ALA A 158 -0.39 -11.32 9.30
CA ALA A 158 -0.43 -12.73 9.64
C ALA A 158 -0.76 -13.57 8.40
N PRO A 159 -0.15 -14.75 8.20
CA PRO A 159 -0.40 -15.58 7.02
C PRO A 159 -1.89 -15.78 6.70
N ALA A 160 -2.72 -16.02 7.72
CA ALA A 160 -4.17 -16.20 7.57
C ALA A 160 -4.90 -14.89 7.18
N ALA A 161 -4.42 -13.72 7.61
CA ALA A 161 -5.01 -12.42 7.31
C ALA A 161 -4.76 -11.94 5.86
N ARG A 162 -3.71 -12.47 5.20
CA ARG A 162 -3.28 -12.01 3.87
C ARG A 162 -4.32 -12.19 2.78
N GLU A 163 -5.20 -13.17 2.92
CA GLU A 163 -6.25 -13.39 1.91
C GLU A 163 -7.28 -12.27 1.93
N SER A 164 -7.66 -11.78 3.13
CA SER A 164 -8.57 -10.64 3.25
C SER A 164 -7.96 -9.39 2.61
N VAL A 165 -6.73 -9.04 3.00
CA VAL A 165 -6.03 -7.87 2.46
C VAL A 165 -5.82 -7.97 0.94
N ARG A 166 -5.66 -9.19 0.40
CA ARG A 166 -5.56 -9.38 -1.05
C ARG A 166 -6.88 -9.12 -1.78
N LYS A 167 -8.01 -9.47 -1.16
CA LYS A 167 -9.34 -9.22 -1.74
C LYS A 167 -9.64 -7.73 -1.80
N ASP A 168 -9.23 -6.98 -0.78
CA ASP A 168 -9.41 -5.52 -0.74
C ASP A 168 -8.68 -4.80 -1.87
N TRP A 169 -7.59 -5.38 -2.40
CA TRP A 169 -6.73 -4.74 -3.42
C TRP A 169 -7.48 -4.20 -4.65
N SER A 170 -8.63 -4.76 -5.00
CA SER A 170 -9.41 -4.33 -6.16
C SER A 170 -10.73 -3.67 -5.79
N THR A 171 -10.92 -3.28 -4.53
CA THR A 171 -12.13 -2.60 -4.02
C THR A 171 -11.77 -1.25 -3.43
N GLU A 172 -12.77 -0.40 -3.16
CA GLU A 172 -12.56 0.85 -2.41
C GLU A 172 -11.96 0.62 -1.00
N THR A 173 -12.16 -0.57 -0.43
CA THR A 173 -11.72 -0.93 0.93
C THR A 173 -10.22 -0.73 1.12
N ILE A 174 -9.37 -1.02 0.12
CA ILE A 174 -7.92 -0.81 0.23
C ILE A 174 -7.56 0.65 0.50
N GLY A 175 -8.36 1.61 -0.01
CA GLY A 175 -8.16 3.05 0.17
C GLY A 175 -8.24 3.48 1.64
N THR A 176 -8.96 2.71 2.46
CA THR A 176 -9.19 3.03 3.87
C THR A 176 -7.94 2.88 4.75
N TYR A 177 -6.99 2.04 4.35
CA TYR A 177 -5.76 1.79 5.12
C TYR A 177 -4.48 1.81 4.29
N ALA A 178 -4.57 1.96 2.98
CA ALA A 178 -3.44 2.05 2.08
C ALA A 178 -3.71 3.07 0.96
N THR A 179 -2.64 3.69 0.48
CA THR A 179 -2.69 4.69 -0.58
C THR A 179 -2.17 4.09 -1.88
N ARG A 180 -2.99 4.14 -2.93
CA ARG A 180 -2.63 3.76 -4.30
C ARG A 180 -3.01 4.87 -5.24
N LEU A 181 -2.19 5.12 -6.26
CA LEU A 181 -2.41 6.23 -7.18
C LEU A 181 -3.14 5.75 -8.44
N ALA A 182 -4.02 6.58 -8.96
CA ALA A 182 -4.53 6.38 -10.32
C ALA A 182 -3.36 6.47 -11.34
N PRO A 183 -3.42 5.76 -12.48
CA PRO A 183 -2.32 5.70 -13.45
C PRO A 183 -1.87 7.06 -14.03
N ASP A 184 -2.76 8.05 -14.01
CA ASP A 184 -2.57 9.43 -14.45
C ASP A 184 -2.11 10.36 -13.32
N ALA A 185 -2.28 9.98 -12.06
CA ALA A 185 -1.93 10.80 -10.90
C ALA A 185 -0.42 10.87 -10.68
N ARG A 186 0.09 12.06 -10.35
CA ARG A 186 1.52 12.30 -10.16
C ARG A 186 1.76 13.02 -8.84
N LEU A 187 2.41 12.36 -7.88
CA LEU A 187 2.88 13.04 -6.68
C LEU A 187 4.00 14.04 -7.01
N THR A 188 4.08 15.09 -6.20
CA THR A 188 5.28 15.93 -6.11
C THR A 188 6.48 15.12 -5.58
N PRO A 189 7.72 15.61 -5.74
CA PRO A 189 8.89 14.95 -5.17
C PRO A 189 8.89 14.89 -3.64
N ASP A 190 8.13 15.74 -2.96
CA ASP A 190 8.09 15.85 -1.50
C ASP A 190 7.36 14.67 -0.84
N GLN A 191 7.79 14.33 0.37
CA GLN A 191 7.05 13.37 1.20
C GLN A 191 5.72 13.98 1.65
N PRO A 192 4.69 13.16 1.87
CA PRO A 192 3.42 13.64 2.43
C PRO A 192 3.65 14.32 3.79
N ARG A 193 2.84 15.32 4.13
CA ARG A 193 2.80 15.86 5.49
C ARG A 193 1.97 14.94 6.35
N THR A 194 2.47 14.60 7.55
CA THR A 194 1.86 13.57 8.39
C THR A 194 1.73 14.06 9.82
N LYS A 195 0.53 13.90 10.39
CA LYS A 195 0.23 14.21 11.79
C LYS A 195 -0.77 13.20 12.33
N GLY A 196 -0.58 12.76 13.56
CA GLY A 196 -1.46 11.78 14.19
C GLY A 196 -0.84 11.16 15.42
N ARG A 197 -1.48 10.10 15.91
CA ARG A 197 -1.05 9.40 17.12
C ARG A 197 -1.38 7.92 17.07
N PHE A 198 -0.68 7.17 17.90
CA PHE A 198 -1.11 5.83 18.29
C PHE A 198 -1.62 5.82 19.71
N THR A 199 -2.65 5.01 19.94
CA THR A 199 -3.01 4.52 21.27
C THR A 199 -3.00 3.00 21.26
N TYR A 200 -2.90 2.37 22.43
CA TYR A 200 -2.93 0.92 22.52
C TYR A 200 -3.55 0.46 23.83
N ARG A 201 -4.10 -0.76 23.81
CA ARG A 201 -4.64 -1.45 24.98
C ARG A 201 -4.51 -2.96 24.79
N ALA A 202 -4.52 -3.69 25.89
CA ALA A 202 -4.69 -5.13 25.85
C ALA A 202 -6.18 -5.49 25.80
N VAL A 203 -6.53 -6.47 24.99
CA VAL A 203 -7.88 -7.04 24.92
C VAL A 203 -7.80 -8.57 25.01
N ARG A 204 -8.93 -9.21 25.31
CA ARG A 204 -9.09 -10.66 25.19
C ARG A 204 -10.21 -10.98 24.22
N GLN A 205 -9.99 -11.96 23.34
CA GLN A 205 -11.07 -12.52 22.53
C GLN A 205 -11.98 -13.44 23.36
N ALA A 206 -13.12 -13.81 22.78
CA ALA A 206 -14.10 -14.68 23.42
C ALA A 206 -13.53 -16.06 23.78
N ASP A 207 -12.54 -16.54 23.03
CA ASP A 207 -11.79 -17.78 23.28
C ASP A 207 -10.66 -17.63 24.32
N GLY A 208 -10.49 -16.44 24.90
CA GLY A 208 -9.50 -16.13 25.93
C GLY A 208 -8.14 -15.64 25.41
N VAL A 209 -7.91 -15.62 24.09
CA VAL A 209 -6.63 -15.18 23.51
C VAL A 209 -6.37 -13.71 23.83
N ARG A 210 -5.22 -13.42 24.44
CA ARG A 210 -4.75 -12.05 24.68
C ARG A 210 -4.28 -11.41 23.38
N MET A 211 -4.60 -10.14 23.20
CA MET A 211 -4.16 -9.36 22.04
C MET A 211 -3.71 -7.98 22.46
N LEU A 212 -2.71 -7.46 21.74
CA LEU A 212 -2.50 -6.03 21.66
C LEU A 212 -3.45 -5.46 20.62
N GLU A 213 -4.28 -4.52 21.03
CA GLU A 213 -5.03 -3.66 20.13
C GLU A 213 -4.33 -2.31 20.04
N VAL A 214 -3.97 -1.90 18.83
CA VAL A 214 -3.34 -0.61 18.54
C VAL A 214 -4.30 0.17 17.68
N THR A 215 -4.61 1.41 18.06
CA THR A 215 -5.35 2.34 17.22
C THR A 215 -4.38 3.35 16.64
N SER A 216 -4.33 3.47 15.32
CA SER A 216 -3.69 4.59 14.63
C SER A 216 -4.77 5.57 14.19
N ASN A 217 -4.58 6.85 14.49
CA ASN A 217 -5.41 7.94 13.98
C ASN A 217 -4.47 8.96 13.35
N PHE A 218 -4.53 9.11 12.02
CA PHE A 218 -3.59 9.93 11.26
C PHE A 218 -4.26 10.69 10.13
N VAL A 219 -3.78 11.91 9.93
CA VAL A 219 -4.01 12.72 8.73
C VAL A 219 -2.76 12.73 7.87
N TRP A 220 -2.97 12.53 6.57
CA TRP A 220 -1.97 12.44 5.52
C TRP A 220 -2.29 13.47 4.44
N VAL A 221 -1.35 14.36 4.14
CA VAL A 221 -1.51 15.36 3.08
C VAL A 221 -0.50 15.09 1.97
N TYR A 222 -1.01 14.69 0.81
CA TYR A 222 -0.23 14.35 -0.36
C TYR A 222 -0.23 15.51 -1.35
N GLY A 223 0.95 16.01 -1.70
CA GLY A 223 1.08 16.99 -2.78
C GLY A 223 1.11 16.31 -4.14
N PHE A 224 0.28 16.76 -5.06
CA PHE A 224 0.18 16.29 -6.44
C PHE A 224 0.61 17.37 -7.43
N ARG A 225 1.12 16.92 -8.58
CA ARG A 225 1.21 17.70 -9.81
C ARG A 225 -0.12 17.54 -10.53
N ASP A 226 -0.83 18.63 -10.68
CA ASP A 226 -2.16 18.68 -11.26
C ASP A 226 -2.24 19.88 -12.21
N LEU A 227 -2.07 19.60 -13.50
CA LEU A 227 -2.06 20.63 -14.54
C LEU A 227 -3.44 21.25 -14.77
N ALA A 228 -4.53 20.65 -14.25
CA ALA A 228 -5.86 21.24 -14.32
C ALA A 228 -6.06 22.34 -13.26
N SER A 229 -5.25 22.35 -12.19
CA SER A 229 -5.24 23.41 -11.20
C SER A 229 -4.51 24.67 -11.70
N ARG A 230 -4.91 25.86 -11.21
CA ARG A 230 -4.29 27.15 -11.59
C ARG A 230 -2.79 27.23 -11.26
N SER A 231 -2.38 26.57 -10.18
CA SER A 231 -0.99 26.48 -9.71
C SER A 231 -0.21 25.35 -10.40
N GLY A 232 -0.87 24.43 -11.12
CA GLY A 232 -0.25 23.19 -11.59
C GLY A 232 -0.03 22.15 -10.49
N HIS A 233 -0.52 22.41 -9.27
CA HIS A 233 -0.33 21.61 -8.07
C HIS A 233 -1.57 21.63 -7.17
N SER A 234 -1.86 20.51 -6.53
CA SER A 234 -2.97 20.36 -5.58
C SER A 234 -2.59 19.43 -4.44
N VAL A 235 -3.34 19.48 -3.34
CA VAL A 235 -3.18 18.54 -2.21
C VAL A 235 -4.39 17.63 -2.09
N VAL A 236 -4.15 16.39 -1.69
CA VAL A 236 -5.18 15.44 -1.24
C VAL A 236 -4.96 15.18 0.23
N VAL A 237 -6.02 15.33 1.03
CA VAL A 237 -6.02 15.02 2.46
C VAL A 237 -6.71 13.68 2.66
N LEU A 238 -6.08 12.77 3.39
CA LEU A 238 -6.71 11.53 3.88
C LEU A 238 -6.64 11.51 5.39
N HIS A 239 -7.74 11.19 6.05
CA HIS A 239 -7.76 10.90 7.49
C HIS A 239 -8.18 9.44 7.67
N ASP A 240 -7.40 8.66 8.40
CA ASP A 240 -7.77 7.31 8.82
C ASP A 240 -7.79 7.13 10.34
N GLU A 241 -8.72 6.31 10.81
CA GLU A 241 -8.66 5.65 12.11
C GLU A 241 -8.71 4.13 11.89
N ILE A 242 -7.65 3.44 12.30
CA ILE A 242 -7.50 2.00 12.09
C ILE A 242 -7.19 1.32 13.41
N VAL A 243 -7.98 0.29 13.72
CA VAL A 243 -7.76 -0.62 14.84
C VAL A 243 -7.07 -1.86 14.32
N TRP A 244 -5.83 -2.04 14.76
CA TRP A 244 -4.96 -3.16 14.48
C TRP A 244 -4.99 -4.14 15.64
N ARG A 245 -4.95 -5.45 15.36
CA ARG A 245 -4.84 -6.48 16.40
C ARG A 245 -3.64 -7.38 16.17
N LEU A 246 -2.96 -7.69 17.26
CA LEU A 246 -1.85 -8.64 17.29
C LEU A 246 -2.10 -9.65 18.42
N PRO A 247 -2.46 -10.91 18.10
CA PRO A 247 -2.62 -11.94 19.12
C PRO A 247 -1.28 -12.29 19.77
N HIS A 248 -1.33 -12.65 21.05
CA HIS A 248 -0.17 -13.16 21.76
C HIS A 248 0.31 -14.45 21.09
N ALA A 249 1.55 -14.44 20.60
CA ALA A 249 2.05 -15.49 19.71
C ALA A 249 2.05 -16.90 20.34
N GLY A 250 2.19 -16.98 21.68
CA GLY A 250 2.14 -18.24 22.42
C GLY A 250 0.75 -18.85 22.56
N GLU A 251 -0.31 -18.13 22.20
CA GLU A 251 -1.72 -18.54 22.39
C GLU A 251 -2.45 -18.85 21.09
N VAL A 252 -1.79 -18.65 19.94
CA VAL A 252 -2.40 -18.87 18.61
C VAL A 252 -1.53 -19.74 17.71
N ALA A 253 -2.18 -20.37 16.73
CA ALA A 253 -1.49 -21.13 15.70
C ALA A 253 -0.54 -20.25 14.89
N ARG A 254 0.48 -20.86 14.29
CA ARG A 254 1.50 -20.13 13.52
C ARG A 254 0.92 -19.27 12.41
N ALA A 255 -0.17 -19.71 11.78
CA ALA A 255 -0.83 -18.99 10.70
C ALA A 255 -1.48 -17.66 11.15
N ASP A 256 -1.82 -17.55 12.45
CA ASP A 256 -2.50 -16.39 13.02
C ASP A 256 -1.56 -15.41 13.72
N ARG A 257 -0.28 -15.78 13.84
CA ARG A 257 0.76 -14.91 14.38
C ARG A 257 1.04 -13.78 13.41
N GLY A 258 0.77 -12.54 13.83
CA GLY A 258 1.10 -11.35 13.08
C GLY A 258 0.05 -10.25 13.24
N LEU A 259 0.09 -9.31 12.31
CA LEU A 259 -0.83 -8.18 12.26
C LEU A 259 -2.17 -8.58 11.62
N TRP A 260 -3.25 -8.04 12.16
CA TRP A 260 -4.62 -8.14 11.64
C TRP A 260 -5.27 -6.76 11.61
N LEU A 261 -6.10 -6.52 10.60
CA LEU A 261 -7.03 -5.38 10.57
C LEU A 261 -8.31 -5.77 11.31
N HIS A 262 -8.77 -4.91 12.23
CA HIS A 262 -10.01 -5.14 12.96
C HIS A 262 -11.12 -4.16 12.58
N ARG A 263 -10.83 -2.87 12.61
CA ARG A 263 -11.74 -1.80 12.14
C ARG A 263 -10.94 -0.76 11.38
N MET A 264 -11.56 -0.19 10.37
CA MET A 264 -10.93 0.78 9.46
C MET A 264 -12.02 1.78 9.09
N SER A 265 -11.74 3.06 9.32
CA SER A 265 -12.58 4.17 8.91
C SER A 265 -11.68 5.24 8.31
N SER A 266 -12.16 5.90 7.26
CA SER A 266 -11.41 6.97 6.63
C SER A 266 -12.30 7.90 5.82
N TYR A 267 -11.84 9.13 5.62
CA TYR A 267 -12.35 10.01 4.58
C TYR A 267 -11.21 10.60 3.75
N GLY A 268 -11.56 11.11 2.56
CA GLY A 268 -10.66 11.87 1.72
C GLY A 268 -11.24 13.24 1.36
N SER A 269 -10.37 14.24 1.18
CA SER A 269 -10.72 15.57 0.70
C SER A 269 -9.76 16.03 -0.38
N GLY A 270 -10.26 16.82 -1.33
CA GLY A 270 -9.52 17.18 -2.55
C GLY A 270 -9.24 16.00 -3.47
N VAL A 271 -9.99 14.89 -3.31
CA VAL A 271 -9.81 13.63 -4.04
C VAL A 271 -10.92 13.43 -5.06
N ASP A 272 -10.61 12.75 -6.16
CA ASP A 272 -11.61 12.30 -7.12
C ASP A 272 -12.39 11.09 -6.57
N CYS A 273 -13.70 11.27 -6.33
CA CYS A 273 -14.55 10.23 -5.73
C CYS A 273 -14.73 8.99 -6.62
N ASP A 274 -14.62 9.11 -7.94
CA ASP A 274 -14.67 7.96 -8.85
C ASP A 274 -13.38 7.13 -8.78
N ALA A 275 -12.23 7.78 -8.57
CA ALA A 275 -10.99 7.08 -8.27
C ALA A 275 -11.07 6.35 -6.92
N VAL A 276 -11.67 6.96 -5.90
CA VAL A 276 -11.79 6.34 -4.56
C VAL A 276 -12.63 5.06 -4.59
N LYS A 277 -13.71 5.00 -5.39
CA LYS A 277 -14.51 3.77 -5.59
C LYS A 277 -13.68 2.58 -6.13
N LEU A 278 -12.52 2.86 -6.72
CA LEU A 278 -11.56 1.87 -7.23
C LEU A 278 -10.39 1.61 -6.25
N GLY A 279 -10.41 2.22 -5.07
CA GLY A 279 -9.31 2.14 -4.10
C GLY A 279 -8.07 2.91 -4.54
N LEU A 280 -8.25 3.94 -5.37
CA LEU A 280 -7.20 4.78 -5.93
C LEU A 280 -7.41 6.24 -5.48
N ILE A 281 -6.34 7.02 -5.48
CA ILE A 281 -6.41 8.46 -5.29
C ILE A 281 -5.80 9.20 -6.47
N ARG A 282 -6.42 10.32 -6.80
CA ARG A 282 -5.90 11.40 -7.63
C ARG A 282 -6.57 12.70 -7.17
N PRO A 283 -5.99 13.87 -7.48
CA PRO A 283 -6.66 15.13 -7.23
C PRO A 283 -8.05 15.16 -7.84
N GLY A 284 -9.04 15.56 -7.05
CA GLY A 284 -10.37 15.88 -7.53
C GLY A 284 -10.35 17.20 -8.30
N GLY A 285 -11.27 17.34 -9.26
CA GLY A 285 -11.58 18.65 -9.83
C GLY A 285 -12.28 19.55 -8.82
N LEU A 286 -12.45 20.84 -9.15
CA LEU A 286 -13.40 21.68 -8.42
C LEU A 286 -14.78 21.03 -8.50
N ASP A 287 -15.42 20.83 -7.35
CA ASP A 287 -16.74 20.22 -7.26
C ASP A 287 -17.73 21.03 -8.14
N PRO A 288 -18.28 20.47 -9.23
CA PRO A 288 -19.03 21.23 -10.22
C PRO A 288 -20.33 21.82 -9.66
N ALA A 289 -20.81 21.32 -8.51
CA ALA A 289 -21.99 21.83 -7.83
C ALA A 289 -21.72 23.09 -7.00
N GLY A 290 -20.46 23.40 -6.66
CA GLY A 290 -20.13 24.53 -5.76
C GLY A 290 -20.77 24.45 -4.37
N ILE A 291 -21.40 23.32 -4.03
CA ILE A 291 -21.93 23.05 -2.70
C ILE A 291 -20.74 22.55 -1.88
N GLY A 292 -19.91 23.49 -1.42
CA GLY A 292 -18.96 23.16 -0.38
C GLY A 292 -19.71 22.54 0.79
N SER A 293 -19.13 21.50 1.40
CA SER A 293 -19.56 21.09 2.73
C SER A 293 -19.69 22.35 3.60
N PRO A 294 -20.76 22.53 4.39
CA PRO A 294 -20.90 23.72 5.25
C PRO A 294 -19.83 23.80 6.34
N GLU A 295 -19.02 22.75 6.48
CA GLU A 295 -17.89 22.65 7.38
C GLU A 295 -16.66 23.41 6.87
N ASP A 296 -15.88 23.94 7.80
CA ASP A 296 -14.59 24.57 7.52
C ASP A 296 -13.63 23.57 6.85
N PRO A 297 -13.15 23.82 5.62
CA PRO A 297 -12.21 22.94 4.94
C PRO A 297 -10.93 22.64 5.74
N ASP A 298 -10.49 23.57 6.60
CA ASP A 298 -9.31 23.38 7.44
C ASP A 298 -9.56 22.36 8.57
N ALA A 299 -10.81 22.13 8.97
CA ALA A 299 -11.18 21.13 9.97
C ALA A 299 -10.82 19.71 9.52
N LEU A 300 -10.78 19.46 8.20
CA LEU A 300 -10.40 18.17 7.61
C LEU A 300 -8.91 17.81 7.80
N TYR A 301 -8.10 18.77 8.27
CA TYR A 301 -6.71 18.55 8.64
C TYR A 301 -6.54 18.18 10.12
N ASP A 302 -7.60 18.22 10.94
CA ASP A 302 -7.50 17.91 12.36
C ASP A 302 -7.60 16.39 12.61
N PRO A 303 -6.59 15.73 13.21
CA PRO A 303 -6.71 14.33 13.63
C PRO A 303 -7.78 14.09 14.72
N GLU A 304 -8.28 15.13 15.39
CA GLU A 304 -9.43 14.99 16.31
C GLU A 304 -10.78 15.15 15.61
N HIS A 305 -10.79 15.43 14.30
CA HIS A 305 -12.00 15.47 13.51
C HIS A 305 -12.71 14.11 13.51
N PRO A 306 -14.05 14.04 13.67
CA PRO A 306 -14.78 12.79 13.52
C PRO A 306 -14.49 12.10 12.19
N ILE A 307 -14.26 10.78 12.25
CA ILE A 307 -13.93 9.95 11.07
C ILE A 307 -15.19 9.61 10.23
N GLU A 308 -16.36 9.63 10.87
CA GLU A 308 -17.65 9.34 10.24
C GLU A 308 -18.22 10.62 9.63
N LEU A 309 -17.99 10.79 8.33
CA LEU A 309 -18.58 11.90 7.56
C LEU A 309 -19.84 11.42 6.80
N PRO A 310 -20.86 12.29 6.62
CA PRO A 310 -22.04 11.98 5.81
C PRO A 310 -21.69 11.64 4.35
N VAL A 311 -20.58 12.17 3.86
CA VAL A 311 -19.96 11.87 2.57
C VAL A 311 -18.48 11.58 2.81
N SER A 312 -18.00 10.41 2.38
CA SER A 312 -16.62 9.93 2.63
C SER A 312 -15.62 10.39 1.56
N CYS A 313 -16.09 11.10 0.54
CA CYS A 313 -15.34 11.78 -0.52
C CYS A 313 -16.09 13.03 -0.96
#